data_AF-A0AAV2EX55-F1
#
_entry.id   AF-A0AAV2EX55-F1
#
_cell.length_a   1.000
_cell.length_b   1.000
_cell.length_c   1.000
_cell.angle_alpha   90.00
_cell.angle_beta   90.00
_cell.angle_gamma   90.00
#
_symmetry.space_group_name_H-M   'P 1'
#
loop_
_entity.id
_entity.type
_entity.pdbx_description
1 polymer ?
#
loop_
_entity_poly.entity_id
_entity_poly.type
_entity_poly.pdbx_seq_one_letter_code
_entity_poly.pdbx_strand_id
1 'polypeptide(L)'
;MFARRGDISADFIRAWMGNFNVIRNVAKFATRLGQSLASSIETSEVGMDEVEIIPDIESPEDDEIRYVFSDGIGKIVSQEFAVEVAQKCGCPPSTSAFQIRYAGFKGVVAVDPGSKKKKKLSLRNSMKKLESTHTRLDVLAGLQQYHGAFLNRQLITLLSSLSIEDRTTFLRRSNRQILDTIDATLTDRSRALEAVQLMPVGETTTMVHEMLQLNLPTTP
;
A
#
# COMPACT_ATOMS: atom_id res chain seq x y z
N MET A 1 9.14 17.62 -16.17
CA MET A 1 8.91 18.79 -17.05
C MET A 1 8.05 18.30 -18.21
N PHE A 2 6.83 18.84 -18.40
CA PHE A 2 5.95 18.43 -19.52
C PHE A 2 6.16 19.39 -20.69
N ALA A 3 6.49 18.86 -21.86
CA ALA A 3 6.58 19.65 -23.09
C ALA A 3 5.24 19.54 -23.85
N ARG A 4 4.59 20.69 -24.08
CA ARG A 4 3.31 20.77 -24.79
C ARG A 4 3.45 20.19 -26.20
N ARG A 5 2.50 19.32 -26.59
CA ARG A 5 2.42 18.76 -27.94
C ARG A 5 1.01 19.00 -28.51
N GLY A 6 0.90 19.91 -29.47
CA GLY A 6 -0.39 20.30 -30.07
C GLY A 6 -1.38 20.82 -29.02
N ASP A 7 -2.55 20.20 -28.99
CA ASP A 7 -3.66 20.56 -28.08
C ASP A 7 -3.52 19.97 -26.66
N ILE A 8 -2.52 19.13 -26.42
CA ILE A 8 -2.30 18.52 -25.11
C ILE A 8 -1.50 19.51 -24.24
N SER A 9 -2.23 20.26 -23.41
CA SER A 9 -1.68 21.15 -22.39
C SER A 9 -1.67 20.51 -21.00
N ALA A 10 -0.90 21.09 -20.07
CA ALA A 10 -0.94 20.65 -18.67
C ALA A 10 -2.32 20.90 -18.02
N ASP A 11 -3.09 21.88 -18.49
CA ASP A 11 -4.48 22.09 -18.07
C ASP A 11 -5.39 20.97 -18.57
N PHE A 12 -5.22 20.55 -19.83
CA PHE A 12 -5.96 19.43 -20.41
C PHE A 12 -5.72 18.13 -19.63
N ILE A 13 -4.46 17.82 -19.32
CA ILE A 13 -4.10 16.63 -18.54
C ILE A 13 -4.73 16.68 -17.13
N ARG A 14 -4.67 17.83 -16.46
CA ARG A 14 -5.29 18.00 -15.13
C ARG A 14 -6.81 17.85 -15.17
N ALA A 15 -7.47 18.42 -16.19
CA ALA A 15 -8.91 18.27 -16.37
C ALA A 15 -9.30 16.80 -16.65
N TRP A 16 -8.47 16.08 -17.41
CA TRP A 16 -8.65 14.65 -17.66
C TRP A 16 -8.47 13.80 -16.38
N MET A 17 -7.54 14.15 -15.50
CA MET A 17 -7.26 13.39 -14.26
C MET A 17 -8.42 13.45 -13.25
N GLY A 18 -9.25 14.50 -13.28
CA GLY A 18 -10.43 14.64 -12.42
C GLY A 18 -10.77 16.09 -12.08
N ASN A 19 -11.80 16.30 -11.27
CA ASN A 19 -12.24 17.65 -10.91
C ASN A 19 -11.54 18.16 -9.64
N PHE A 20 -10.44 18.89 -9.83
CA PHE A 20 -9.68 19.50 -8.74
C PHE A 20 -10.18 20.90 -8.34
N ASN A 21 -11.15 21.49 -9.04
CA ASN A 21 -11.60 22.88 -8.82
C ASN A 21 -12.22 23.10 -7.44
N VAL A 22 -12.69 22.01 -6.81
CA VAL A 22 -13.27 22.03 -5.46
C VAL A 22 -12.18 22.14 -4.37
N ILE A 23 -10.93 21.82 -4.69
CA ILE A 23 -9.83 21.76 -3.72
C ILE A 23 -9.10 23.09 -3.67
N ARG A 24 -9.42 23.90 -2.65
CA ARG A 24 -8.77 25.20 -2.41
C ARG A 24 -7.43 25.12 -1.69
N ASN A 25 -7.16 24.02 -0.99
CA ASN A 25 -5.94 23.84 -0.22
C ASN A 25 -4.82 23.25 -1.11
N VAL A 26 -3.70 23.97 -1.21
CA VAL A 26 -2.57 23.60 -2.08
C VAL A 26 -1.94 22.26 -1.72
N ALA A 27 -1.76 21.96 -0.43
CA ALA A 27 -1.19 20.68 0.02
C ALA A 27 -2.12 19.50 -0.32
N LYS A 28 -3.43 19.67 -0.12
CA LYS A 28 -4.44 18.68 -0.55
C LYS A 28 -4.45 18.52 -2.07
N PHE A 29 -4.35 19.62 -2.82
CA PHE A 29 -4.32 19.59 -4.28
C PHE A 29 -3.13 18.77 -4.78
N ALA A 30 -1.91 19.08 -4.31
CA ALA A 30 -0.70 18.34 -4.69
C ALA A 30 -0.80 16.86 -4.33
N THR A 31 -1.33 16.54 -3.15
CA THR A 31 -1.55 15.15 -2.71
C THR A 31 -2.53 14.39 -3.62
N ARG A 32 -3.61 15.04 -4.07
CA ARG A 32 -4.58 14.42 -4.99
C ARG A 32 -4.04 14.29 -6.41
N LEU A 33 -3.25 15.25 -6.88
CA LEU A 33 -2.58 15.15 -8.17
C LEU A 33 -1.58 13.98 -8.19
N GLY A 34 -0.79 13.83 -7.12
CA GLY A 34 0.13 12.70 -6.97
C GLY A 34 -0.56 11.34 -6.90
N GLN A 35 -1.80 11.30 -6.40
CA GLN A 35 -2.59 10.05 -6.35
C GLN A 35 -2.85 9.47 -7.74
N SER A 36 -3.11 10.29 -8.74
CA SER A 36 -3.31 9.85 -10.14
C SER A 36 -2.02 9.47 -10.87
N LEU A 37 -0.85 9.70 -10.26
CA LEU A 37 0.46 9.43 -10.86
C LEU A 37 1.18 8.25 -10.22
N ALA A 38 0.69 7.75 -9.09
CA ALA A 38 1.37 6.66 -8.41
C ALA A 38 1.08 5.32 -9.09
N SER A 39 2.11 4.47 -9.18
CA SER A 39 2.06 3.17 -9.84
C SER A 39 0.90 2.30 -9.36
N SER A 40 0.15 1.74 -10.32
CA SER A 40 -0.97 0.84 -10.10
C SER A 40 -1.10 -0.13 -11.27
N ILE A 41 -1.80 -1.23 -11.02
CA ILE A 41 -2.22 -2.20 -12.03
C ILE A 41 -3.71 -1.92 -12.29
N GLU A 42 -4.03 -1.57 -13.54
CA GLU A 42 -5.42 -1.48 -13.99
C GLU A 42 -6.00 -2.90 -14.04
N THR A 43 -7.09 -3.14 -13.30
CA THR A 43 -7.66 -4.48 -13.15
C THR A 43 -8.91 -4.65 -14.00
N SER A 44 -10.01 -4.00 -13.63
CA SER A 44 -11.28 -4.15 -14.33
C SER A 44 -12.03 -2.83 -14.39
N GLU A 45 -12.87 -2.69 -15.41
CA GLU A 45 -13.87 -1.64 -15.44
C GLU A 45 -15.06 -2.06 -14.56
N VAL A 46 -15.43 -1.19 -13.62
CA VAL A 46 -16.56 -1.39 -12.72
C VAL A 46 -17.50 -0.23 -12.95
N GLY A 47 -18.71 -0.53 -13.40
CA GLY A 47 -19.74 0.50 -13.60
C GLY A 47 -20.15 1.14 -12.27
N MET A 48 -20.54 2.41 -12.27
CA MET A 48 -21.08 3.06 -11.07
C MET A 48 -22.33 2.36 -10.53
N ASP A 49 -23.09 1.71 -11.41
CA ASP A 49 -24.22 0.86 -11.08
C ASP A 49 -23.80 -0.46 -10.42
N GLU A 50 -22.55 -0.90 -10.54
CA GLU A 50 -22.01 -2.09 -9.88
C GLU A 50 -21.40 -1.77 -8.50
N VAL A 51 -21.35 -0.48 -8.14
CA VAL A 51 -20.85 0.02 -6.86
C VAL A 51 -22.01 0.43 -5.96
N GLU A 52 -21.91 0.12 -4.68
CA GLU A 52 -22.82 0.57 -3.63
C GLU A 52 -22.07 1.52 -2.69
N ILE A 53 -22.69 2.65 -2.32
CA ILE A 53 -22.16 3.50 -1.25
C ILE A 53 -22.84 3.12 0.06
N ILE A 54 -22.04 2.66 1.03
CA ILE A 54 -22.49 2.30 2.38
C ILE A 54 -22.06 3.38 3.38
N PRO A 55 -22.85 3.65 4.45
CA PRO A 55 -22.47 4.63 5.48
C PRO A 55 -21.22 4.16 6.22
N ASP A 56 -20.44 5.08 6.78
CA ASP A 56 -19.31 4.74 7.64
C ASP A 56 -19.78 4.11 8.98
N ILE A 57 -18.94 3.25 9.57
CA ILE A 57 -19.14 2.71 10.92
C ILE A 57 -18.55 3.72 11.88
N GLU A 58 -19.41 4.29 12.71
CA GLU A 58 -19.07 5.37 13.62
C GLU A 58 -19.42 4.99 15.06
N SER A 59 -18.81 5.67 16.03
CA SER A 59 -19.20 5.54 17.44
C SER A 59 -20.65 6.01 17.64
N PRO A 60 -21.34 5.52 18.70
CA PRO A 60 -22.67 6.02 19.05
C PRO A 60 -22.70 7.54 19.15
N GLU A 61 -23.84 8.14 18.82
CA GLU A 61 -23.99 9.61 18.82
C GLU A 61 -23.85 10.24 20.22
N ASP A 62 -23.98 9.43 21.27
CA ASP A 62 -23.88 9.86 22.67
C ASP A 62 -22.44 10.02 23.18
N ASP A 63 -21.41 9.65 22.39
CA ASP A 63 -20.01 9.82 22.79
C ASP A 63 -19.55 11.28 22.58
N GLU A 64 -18.79 11.82 23.56
CA GLU A 64 -18.18 13.17 23.46
C GLU A 64 -17.27 13.34 22.23
N ILE A 65 -16.73 12.24 21.70
CA ILE A 65 -15.86 12.23 20.52
C ILE A 65 -16.42 11.22 19.51
N ARG A 66 -16.85 11.72 18.35
CA ARG A 66 -17.28 10.90 17.23
C ARG A 66 -16.08 10.28 16.52
N TYR A 67 -15.95 8.96 16.59
CA TYR A 67 -14.89 8.22 15.90
C TYR A 67 -15.44 7.47 14.68
N VAL A 68 -14.67 7.46 13.59
CA VAL A 68 -14.98 6.70 12.38
C VAL A 68 -14.09 5.45 12.34
N PHE A 69 -14.66 4.29 12.63
CA PHE A 69 -13.94 3.01 12.67
C PHE A 69 -13.65 2.44 11.28
N SER A 70 -14.39 2.88 10.26
CA SER A 70 -14.25 2.40 8.89
C SER A 70 -13.60 3.40 7.93
N ASP A 71 -12.84 4.38 8.44
CA ASP A 71 -12.20 5.37 7.57
C ASP A 71 -11.24 4.69 6.59
N GLY A 72 -11.54 4.83 5.31
CA GLY A 72 -10.68 4.31 4.25
C GLY A 72 -10.85 2.82 3.95
N ILE A 73 -11.85 2.13 4.51
CA ILE A 73 -12.12 0.71 4.21
C ILE A 73 -13.50 0.46 3.60
N GLY A 74 -13.50 -0.20 2.44
CA GLY A 74 -14.69 -0.71 1.76
C GLY A 74 -14.69 -2.24 1.68
N LYS A 75 -15.60 -2.78 0.87
CA LYS A 75 -15.77 -4.21 0.68
C LYS A 75 -15.80 -4.59 -0.79
N ILE A 76 -15.18 -5.72 -1.12
CA ILE A 76 -15.47 -6.46 -2.35
C ILE A 76 -16.55 -7.48 -2.01
N VAL A 77 -17.67 -7.41 -2.73
CA VAL A 77 -18.85 -8.19 -2.40
C VAL A 77 -18.96 -9.46 -3.26
N SER A 78 -18.47 -9.42 -4.50
CA SER A 78 -18.40 -10.62 -5.35
C SER A 78 -17.06 -11.33 -5.15
N GLN A 79 -17.13 -12.60 -4.73
CA GLN A 79 -15.96 -13.47 -4.60
C GLN A 79 -15.31 -13.71 -5.97
N GLU A 80 -16.13 -13.87 -7.02
CA GLU A 80 -15.65 -14.07 -8.39
C GLU A 80 -14.86 -12.86 -8.86
N PHE A 81 -15.36 -11.65 -8.57
CA PHE A 81 -14.67 -10.41 -8.88
C PHE A 81 -13.36 -10.27 -8.10
N ALA A 82 -13.33 -10.66 -6.82
CA ALA A 82 -12.09 -10.66 -6.04
C ALA A 82 -11.02 -11.58 -6.65
N VAL A 83 -11.41 -12.77 -7.12
CA VAL A 83 -10.51 -13.71 -7.79
C VAL A 83 -10.02 -13.15 -9.12
N GLU A 84 -10.88 -12.53 -9.92
CA GLU A 84 -10.50 -11.87 -11.18
C GLU A 84 -9.46 -10.77 -10.94
N VAL A 85 -9.71 -9.90 -9.95
CA VAL A 85 -8.80 -8.82 -9.55
C VAL A 85 -7.47 -9.39 -9.06
N ALA A 86 -7.49 -10.45 -8.26
CA ALA A 86 -6.27 -11.12 -7.77
C ALA A 86 -5.45 -11.68 -8.94
N GLN A 87 -6.08 -12.38 -9.89
CA GLN A 87 -5.40 -12.94 -11.05
C GLN A 87 -4.72 -11.87 -11.90
N LYS A 88 -5.40 -10.76 -12.18
CA LYS A 88 -4.82 -9.64 -12.94
C LYS A 88 -3.67 -8.95 -12.22
N CYS A 89 -3.71 -8.91 -10.89
CA CYS A 89 -2.61 -8.43 -10.07
C CYS A 89 -1.45 -9.44 -9.92
N GLY A 90 -1.59 -10.66 -10.45
CA GLY A 90 -0.63 -11.75 -10.20
C GLY A 90 -0.60 -12.20 -8.73
N CYS A 91 -1.66 -11.92 -7.97
CA CYS A 91 -1.79 -12.29 -6.57
C CYS A 91 -2.44 -13.68 -6.42
N PRO A 92 -2.22 -14.37 -5.28
CA PRO A 92 -2.92 -15.61 -4.99
C PRO A 92 -4.45 -15.42 -4.98
N PRO A 93 -5.24 -16.39 -5.46
CA PRO A 93 -6.71 -16.33 -5.39
C PRO A 93 -7.27 -16.17 -3.97
N SER A 94 -6.48 -16.51 -2.95
CA SER A 94 -6.80 -16.33 -1.53
C SER A 94 -6.58 -14.91 -1.00
N THR A 95 -6.32 -13.93 -1.88
CA THR A 95 -6.10 -12.54 -1.46
C THR A 95 -7.39 -11.94 -0.89
N SER A 96 -7.36 -11.57 0.40
CA SER A 96 -8.54 -11.09 1.12
C SER A 96 -8.74 -9.58 1.10
N ALA A 97 -7.73 -8.80 0.70
CA ALA A 97 -7.82 -7.35 0.68
C ALA A 97 -6.95 -6.72 -0.41
N PHE A 98 -7.40 -5.59 -0.93
CA PHE A 98 -6.74 -4.86 -2.02
C PHE A 98 -6.71 -3.38 -1.69
N GLN A 99 -5.56 -2.74 -1.88
CA GLN A 99 -5.46 -1.29 -1.83
C GLN A 99 -5.83 -0.71 -3.19
N ILE A 100 -6.90 0.09 -3.24
CA ILE A 100 -7.52 0.51 -4.49
C ILE A 100 -7.51 2.02 -4.70
N ARG A 101 -7.62 2.39 -5.98
CA ARG A 101 -8.04 3.70 -6.47
C ARG A 101 -9.11 3.49 -7.53
N TYR A 102 -10.24 4.16 -7.35
CA TYR A 102 -11.40 3.99 -8.24
C TYR A 102 -12.22 5.26 -8.22
N ALA A 103 -12.49 5.90 -9.36
CA ALA A 103 -13.38 7.07 -9.46
C ALA A 103 -13.17 8.17 -8.39
N GLY A 104 -11.93 8.43 -7.96
CA GLY A 104 -11.63 9.40 -6.90
C GLY A 104 -11.80 8.88 -5.46
N PHE A 105 -12.24 7.64 -5.29
CA PHE A 105 -12.12 6.89 -4.05
C PHE A 105 -10.69 6.36 -3.85
N LYS A 106 -10.23 6.41 -2.60
CA LYS A 106 -8.95 5.86 -2.17
C LYS A 106 -9.16 5.08 -0.88
N GLY A 107 -8.60 3.88 -0.82
CA GLY A 107 -8.59 3.12 0.42
C GLY A 107 -8.21 1.67 0.22
N VAL A 108 -8.66 0.83 1.15
CA VAL A 108 -8.54 -0.62 1.09
C VAL A 108 -9.95 -1.20 0.92
N VAL A 109 -10.09 -2.28 0.16
CA VAL A 109 -11.31 -3.07 0.10
C VAL A 109 -11.01 -4.49 0.53
N ALA A 110 -11.83 -5.03 1.43
CA ALA A 110 -11.72 -6.40 1.91
C ALA A 110 -12.82 -7.28 1.31
N VAL A 111 -12.51 -8.54 1.01
CA VAL A 111 -13.48 -9.50 0.50
C VAL A 111 -14.51 -9.83 1.58
N ASP A 112 -15.80 -9.70 1.25
CA ASP A 112 -16.93 -10.03 2.12
C ASP A 112 -17.56 -11.36 1.69
N PRO A 113 -17.15 -12.50 2.31
CA PRO A 113 -17.62 -13.83 1.91
C PRO A 113 -19.10 -14.09 2.24
N GLY A 114 -19.73 -13.25 3.08
CA GLY A 114 -21.10 -13.46 3.56
C GLY A 114 -22.18 -12.77 2.72
N SER A 115 -21.79 -11.91 1.77
CA SER A 115 -22.73 -11.06 1.06
C SER A 115 -23.32 -11.75 -0.17
N LYS A 116 -24.66 -11.74 -0.28
CA LYS A 116 -25.40 -12.30 -1.43
C LYS A 116 -25.78 -11.22 -2.46
N LYS A 117 -25.24 -10.01 -2.34
CA LYS A 117 -25.62 -8.90 -3.24
C LYS A 117 -24.98 -9.10 -4.61
N LYS A 118 -25.63 -8.57 -5.66
CA LYS A 118 -25.13 -8.58 -7.05
C LYS A 118 -24.12 -7.48 -7.37
N LYS A 119 -23.73 -6.66 -6.38
CA LYS A 119 -22.78 -5.55 -6.56
C LYS A 119 -21.35 -6.09 -6.50
N LYS A 120 -20.42 -5.45 -7.20
CA LYS A 120 -18.99 -5.81 -7.17
C LYS A 120 -18.29 -5.19 -5.97
N LEU A 121 -18.55 -3.90 -5.71
CA LEU A 121 -17.88 -3.11 -4.68
C LEU A 121 -18.89 -2.40 -3.77
N SER A 122 -18.57 -2.32 -2.48
CA SER A 122 -19.23 -1.40 -1.54
C SER A 122 -18.19 -0.42 -0.98
N LEU A 123 -18.35 0.87 -1.28
CA LEU A 123 -17.43 1.93 -0.88
C LEU A 123 -18.10 2.86 0.15
N ARG A 124 -17.30 3.64 0.88
CA ARG A 124 -17.78 4.57 1.91
C ARG A 124 -17.51 6.00 1.55
N ASN A 125 -18.27 6.93 2.14
CA ASN A 125 -18.07 8.37 1.91
C ASN A 125 -16.70 8.83 2.41
N SER A 126 -16.20 8.30 3.52
CA SER A 126 -14.83 8.55 4.01
C SER A 126 -13.76 8.28 2.96
N MET A 127 -13.96 7.30 2.07
CA MET A 127 -13.01 6.94 1.01
C MET A 127 -13.02 7.93 -0.16
N LYS A 128 -14.07 8.76 -0.32
CA LYS A 128 -14.21 9.69 -1.45
C LYS A 128 -13.27 10.89 -1.28
N LYS A 129 -12.25 10.97 -2.14
CA LYS A 129 -11.17 11.95 -2.01
C LYS A 129 -11.19 13.03 -3.10
N LEU A 130 -11.81 12.73 -4.25
CA LEU A 130 -11.99 13.59 -5.41
C LEU A 130 -13.28 13.19 -6.14
N GLU A 131 -13.94 14.12 -6.82
CA GLU A 131 -15.01 13.79 -7.78
C GLU A 131 -14.38 13.38 -9.12
N SER A 132 -14.70 12.17 -9.58
CA SER A 132 -14.20 11.65 -10.85
C SER A 132 -15.20 10.68 -11.47
N THR A 133 -15.27 10.67 -12.80
CA THR A 133 -16.11 9.77 -13.59
C THR A 133 -15.37 8.53 -14.07
N HIS A 134 -14.10 8.36 -13.68
CA HIS A 134 -13.28 7.22 -14.11
C HIS A 134 -13.74 5.92 -13.45
N THR A 135 -14.27 4.99 -14.25
CA THR A 135 -14.82 3.69 -13.85
C THR A 135 -13.79 2.55 -13.80
N ARG A 136 -12.50 2.86 -13.96
CA ARG A 136 -11.44 1.85 -13.92
C ARG A 136 -10.96 1.62 -12.49
N LEU A 137 -10.87 0.35 -12.11
CA LEU A 137 -10.35 -0.08 -10.83
C LEU A 137 -8.84 -0.29 -10.92
N ASP A 138 -8.09 0.59 -10.26
CA ASP A 138 -6.66 0.50 -10.10
C ASP A 138 -6.31 -0.13 -8.75
N VAL A 139 -5.53 -1.22 -8.77
CA VAL A 139 -4.98 -1.83 -7.56
C VAL A 139 -3.52 -1.42 -7.41
N LEU A 140 -3.11 -1.02 -6.20
CA LEU A 140 -1.73 -0.62 -5.95
C LEU A 140 -0.79 -1.83 -6.08
N ALA A 141 0.26 -1.69 -6.89
CA ALA A 141 1.26 -2.74 -7.07
C ALA A 141 2.12 -2.95 -5.81
N GLY A 142 2.53 -4.20 -5.54
CA GLY A 142 3.51 -4.51 -4.49
C GLY A 142 2.97 -5.12 -3.18
N LEU A 143 1.68 -5.49 -3.10
CA LEU A 143 1.09 -6.16 -1.92
C LEU A 143 1.57 -7.62 -1.72
N GLN A 144 2.48 -8.10 -2.55
CA GLN A 144 2.74 -9.53 -2.74
C GLN A 144 3.67 -10.17 -1.71
N GLN A 145 4.41 -9.39 -0.93
CA GLN A 145 5.45 -9.94 -0.06
C GLN A 145 5.33 -9.40 1.36
N TYR A 146 5.16 -10.33 2.30
CA TYR A 146 5.45 -10.07 3.71
C TYR A 146 6.93 -9.74 3.80
N HIS A 147 7.24 -8.46 4.04
CA HIS A 147 8.60 -8.06 4.34
C HIS A 147 8.84 -8.27 5.84
N GLY A 148 10.06 -8.65 6.21
CA GLY A 148 10.47 -8.65 7.60
C GLY A 148 10.21 -7.27 8.22
N ALA A 149 9.46 -7.21 9.32
CA ALA A 149 9.26 -5.98 10.06
C ALA A 149 10.42 -5.79 11.03
N PHE A 150 11.08 -4.63 10.95
CA PHE A 150 12.17 -4.27 11.86
C PHE A 150 11.72 -3.19 12.82
N LEU A 151 12.26 -3.23 14.03
CA LEU A 151 11.96 -2.24 15.04
C LEU A 151 12.76 -0.97 14.76
N ASN A 152 12.07 0.09 14.36
CA ASN A 152 12.70 1.39 14.11
C ASN A 152 13.10 2.06 15.44
N ARG A 153 14.16 2.90 15.41
CA ARG A 153 14.68 3.62 16.59
C ARG A 153 13.60 4.43 17.32
N GLN A 154 12.68 5.05 16.58
CA GLN A 154 11.57 5.81 17.17
C GLN A 154 10.63 4.91 17.98
N LEU A 155 10.33 3.71 17.48
CA LEU A 155 9.51 2.72 18.21
C LEU A 155 10.24 2.22 19.45
N ILE A 156 11.55 1.98 19.35
CA ILE A 156 12.40 1.63 20.50
C ILE A 156 12.32 2.70 21.60
N THR A 157 12.41 3.97 21.22
CA THR A 157 12.33 5.09 22.18
C THR A 157 10.96 5.17 22.84
N LEU A 158 9.88 5.03 22.08
CA LEU A 158 8.52 5.02 22.63
C LEU A 158 8.31 3.86 23.60
N LEU A 159 8.68 2.64 23.22
CA LEU A 159 8.59 1.46 24.08
C LEU A 159 9.43 1.64 25.35
N SER A 160 10.61 2.26 25.24
CA SER A 160 11.46 2.57 26.39
C SER A 160 10.84 3.61 27.35
N SER A 161 9.99 4.50 26.84
CA SER A 161 9.33 5.55 27.64
C SER A 161 8.09 5.04 28.39
N LEU A 162 7.50 3.93 27.95
CA LEU A 162 6.30 3.33 28.53
C LEU A 162 6.59 2.44 29.76
N SER A 163 7.64 2.78 30.53
CA SER A 163 8.05 2.05 31.74
C SER A 163 8.19 0.54 31.56
N ILE A 164 8.81 0.10 30.46
CA ILE A 164 9.36 -1.26 30.43
C ILE A 164 10.55 -1.26 31.41
N GLU A 165 10.34 -1.82 32.60
CA GLU A 165 11.35 -1.94 33.67
C GLU A 165 12.67 -2.56 33.16
N ASP A 166 12.58 -3.33 32.08
CA ASP A 166 13.65 -4.13 31.51
C ASP A 166 14.25 -3.53 30.21
N ARG A 167 14.30 -2.20 30.10
CA ARG A 167 14.86 -1.47 28.93
C ARG A 167 16.24 -1.99 28.51
N THR A 168 17.12 -2.22 29.48
CA THR A 168 18.48 -2.71 29.24
C THR A 168 18.48 -4.14 28.73
N THR A 169 17.62 -5.00 29.25
CA THR A 169 17.53 -6.41 28.83
C THR A 169 16.80 -6.56 27.50
N PHE A 170 15.75 -5.79 27.22
CA PHE A 170 15.09 -5.78 25.92
C PHE A 170 16.07 -5.38 24.81
N LEU A 171 16.80 -4.28 25.02
CA LEU A 171 17.81 -3.80 24.08
C LEU A 171 18.99 -4.78 23.97
N ARG A 172 19.48 -5.32 25.10
CA ARG A 172 20.55 -6.33 25.08
C ARG A 172 20.13 -7.60 24.37
N ARG A 173 18.92 -8.11 24.61
CA ARG A 173 18.40 -9.34 24.01
C ARG A 173 18.16 -9.16 22.51
N SER A 174 17.63 -8.01 22.10
CA SER A 174 17.45 -7.66 20.69
C SER A 174 18.81 -7.55 19.98
N ASN A 175 19.77 -6.82 20.57
CA ASN A 175 21.11 -6.70 19.99
C ASN A 175 21.85 -8.05 19.96
N ARG A 176 21.70 -8.89 20.99
CA ARG A 176 22.27 -10.24 21.04
C ARG A 176 21.73 -11.09 19.90
N GLN A 177 20.41 -11.11 19.70
CA GLN A 177 19.79 -11.86 18.59
C GLN A 177 20.26 -11.38 17.22
N ILE A 178 20.43 -10.07 17.03
CA ILE A 178 20.97 -9.53 15.78
C ILE A 178 22.41 -10.00 15.57
N LEU A 179 23.26 -9.92 16.58
CA LEU A 179 24.66 -10.36 16.50
C LEU A 179 24.77 -11.86 16.25
N ASP A 180 23.99 -12.68 16.96
CA ASP A 180 23.97 -14.14 16.78
C ASP A 180 23.48 -14.52 15.37
N THR A 181 22.53 -13.76 14.82
CA THR A 181 22.05 -13.95 13.43
C THR A 181 23.15 -13.61 12.43
N ILE A 182 23.84 -12.48 12.61
CA ILE A 182 24.96 -12.09 11.74
C ILE A 182 26.09 -13.12 11.81
N ASP A 183 26.46 -13.58 13.01
CA ASP A 183 27.51 -14.58 13.20
C ASP A 183 27.15 -15.93 12.52
N ALA A 184 25.88 -16.35 12.64
CA ALA A 184 25.38 -17.52 11.93
C ALA A 184 25.40 -17.36 10.40
N THR A 185 25.18 -16.14 9.87
CA THR A 185 25.27 -15.90 8.42
C THR A 185 26.70 -15.98 7.88
N LEU A 186 27.73 -15.76 8.72
CA LEU A 186 29.13 -15.89 8.31
C LEU A 186 29.56 -17.35 8.14
N THR A 187 28.87 -18.28 8.80
CA THR A 187 29.27 -19.69 8.87
C THR A 187 28.32 -20.63 8.11
N ASP A 188 27.03 -20.30 8.03
CA ASP A 188 25.99 -21.09 7.36
C ASP A 188 25.45 -20.39 6.11
N ARG A 189 25.73 -20.98 4.94
CA ARG A 189 25.28 -20.51 3.63
C ARG A 189 23.74 -20.42 3.52
N SER A 190 23.01 -21.32 4.17
CA SER A 190 21.54 -21.33 4.10
C SER A 190 20.94 -20.12 4.83
N ARG A 191 21.52 -19.75 5.99
CA ARG A 191 21.10 -18.58 6.77
C ARG A 191 21.53 -17.27 6.11
N ALA A 192 22.69 -17.26 5.47
CA ALA A 192 23.12 -16.13 4.64
C ALA A 192 22.13 -15.85 3.50
N LEU A 193 21.65 -16.90 2.82
CA LEU A 193 20.63 -16.78 1.78
C LEU A 193 19.30 -16.22 2.32
N GLU A 194 18.85 -16.71 3.48
CA GLU A 194 17.64 -16.21 4.15
C GLU A 194 17.77 -14.72 4.53
N ALA A 195 18.93 -14.32 5.08
CA ALA A 195 19.20 -12.93 5.43
C ALA A 195 19.20 -12.00 4.20
N VAL A 196 19.79 -12.44 3.08
CA VAL A 196 19.77 -11.69 1.81
C VAL A 196 18.35 -11.56 1.25
N GLN A 197 17.50 -12.57 1.39
CA GLN A 197 16.09 -12.50 0.96
C GLN A 197 15.26 -11.51 1.80
N LEU A 198 15.64 -11.28 3.06
CA LEU A 198 14.98 -10.32 3.95
C LEU A 198 15.48 -8.89 3.79
N MET A 199 16.59 -8.68 3.07
CA MET A 199 17.12 -7.34 2.80
C MET A 199 16.20 -6.56 1.83
N PRO A 200 16.06 -5.23 2.02
CA PRO A 200 15.35 -4.39 1.08
C PRO A 200 15.88 -4.56 -0.35
N VAL A 201 15.00 -4.50 -1.35
CA VAL A 201 15.33 -4.69 -2.78
C VAL A 201 16.45 -3.74 -3.25
N GLY A 202 16.55 -2.54 -2.68
CA GLY A 202 17.63 -1.59 -3.00
C GLY A 202 19.01 -2.05 -2.52
N GLU A 203 19.08 -2.66 -1.34
CA GLU A 203 20.34 -3.18 -0.77
C GLU A 203 20.78 -4.46 -1.47
N THR A 204 19.84 -5.37 -1.78
CA THR A 204 20.14 -6.57 -2.58
C THR A 204 20.63 -6.24 -3.98
N THR A 205 20.04 -5.23 -4.64
CA THR A 205 20.51 -4.77 -5.96
C THR A 205 21.94 -4.22 -5.89
N THR A 206 22.27 -3.48 -4.84
CA THR A 206 23.62 -2.94 -4.60
C THR A 206 24.62 -4.06 -4.32
N MET A 207 24.23 -5.03 -3.50
CA MET A 207 25.06 -6.20 -3.18
C MET A 207 25.34 -7.06 -4.41
N VAL A 208 24.31 -7.34 -5.24
CA VAL A 208 24.49 -8.08 -6.51
C VAL A 208 25.40 -7.31 -7.46
N HIS A 209 25.25 -5.98 -7.54
CA HIS A 209 26.12 -5.13 -8.33
C HIS A 209 27.59 -5.20 -7.85
N GLU A 210 27.84 -5.14 -6.53
CA GLU A 210 29.18 -5.31 -5.95
C GLU A 210 29.75 -6.72 -6.18
N MET A 211 28.95 -7.77 -6.04
CA MET A 211 29.37 -9.14 -6.33
C MET A 211 29.73 -9.33 -7.81
N LEU A 212 29.02 -8.67 -8.73
CA LEU A 212 29.35 -8.66 -10.15
C LEU A 212 30.64 -7.88 -10.44
N GLN A 213 30.89 -6.78 -9.73
CA GLN A 213 32.14 -6.02 -9.82
C GLN A 213 33.35 -6.81 -9.31
N LEU A 214 33.18 -7.62 -8.26
CA LEU A 214 34.23 -8.49 -7.72
C LEU A 214 34.53 -9.72 -8.59
N ASN A 215 33.59 -10.13 -9.44
CA ASN A 215 33.75 -11.23 -10.40
C ASN A 215 34.18 -10.79 -11.80
N LEU A 216 34.40 -9.49 -12.04
CA LEU A 216 35.06 -9.06 -13.26
C LEU A 216 36.55 -9.41 -13.13
N PRO A 217 37.13 -10.21 -14.05
CA PRO A 217 38.57 -10.42 -14.05
C PRO A 217 39.22 -9.05 -14.18
N THR A 218 40.04 -8.69 -13.20
CA THR A 218 40.97 -7.57 -13.31
C THR A 218 41.89 -7.92 -14.48
N THR A 219 41.58 -7.41 -15.67
CA THR A 219 42.47 -7.53 -16.82
C THR A 219 43.74 -6.75 -16.51
N PRO A 220 44.93 -7.33 -16.79
CA PRO A 220 46.22 -6.66 -16.59
C PRO A 220 46.39 -5.41 -17.46
#